data_AF-A0A7V9LM99-F1
#
_entry.id   AF-A0A7V9LM99-F1
#
_cell.length_a   1.000
_cell.length_b   1.000
_cell.length_c   1.000
_cell.angle_alpha   90.00
_cell.angle_beta   90.00
_cell.angle_gamma   90.00
#
_symmetry.space_group_name_H-M   'P 1'
#
loop_
_entity.id
_entity.type
_entity.pdbx_description
1 polymer ?
#
loop_
_entity_poly.entity_id
_entity_poly.type
_entity_poly.pdbx_seq_one_letter_code
_entity_poly.pdbx_strand_id
1 'polypeptide(L)' 'MATTLDKELKRALVIKDKPFTLTLGPLGLKLTEKGHRKGIELKWEDLVDGDAALAAALNASVHPAA' A
#
# COMPACT_ATOMS: atom_id res chain seq x y z
N MET A 1 3.16 -21.24 -12.19
CA MET A 1 3.10 -21.26 -10.71
C MET A 1 3.43 -19.88 -10.20
N ALA A 2 2.76 -19.41 -9.15
CA ALA A 2 3.14 -18.17 -8.48
C ALA A 2 4.27 -18.47 -7.48
N THR A 3 5.24 -17.56 -7.36
CA THR A 3 6.28 -17.65 -6.33
C THR A 3 5.72 -17.13 -5.02
N THR A 4 5.90 -17.91 -3.95
CA THR A 4 5.48 -17.51 -2.59
C THR A 4 6.22 -16.24 -2.15
N LEU A 5 5.51 -15.34 -1.48
CA LEU A 5 6.08 -14.12 -0.92
C LEU A 5 6.47 -14.37 0.55
N ASP A 6 7.59 -15.07 0.74
CA ASP A 6 8.09 -15.41 2.09
C ASP A 6 8.86 -14.26 2.75
N LYS A 7 9.35 -13.30 1.96
CA LYS A 7 10.18 -12.18 2.41
C LYS A 7 9.67 -10.88 1.82
N GLU A 8 10.06 -9.77 2.46
CA GLU A 8 9.77 -8.45 1.93
C GLU A 8 10.36 -8.25 0.53
N LEU A 9 9.54 -7.73 -0.37
CA LEU A 9 9.89 -7.39 -1.74
C LEU A 9 9.59 -5.92 -2.00
N LYS A 10 10.63 -5.16 -2.37
CA LYS A 10 10.52 -3.72 -2.64
C LYS A 10 10.49 -3.44 -4.14
N ARG A 11 9.57 -2.57 -4.56
CA ARG A 11 9.36 -2.16 -5.96
C ARG A 11 9.22 -0.66 -6.06
N ALA A 12 9.88 -0.08 -7.06
CA ALA A 12 9.66 1.31 -7.44
C ALA A 12 8.42 1.38 -8.34
N LEU A 13 7.56 2.35 -8.09
CA LEU A 13 6.36 2.61 -8.86
C LEU A 13 6.27 4.10 -9.20
N VAL A 14 5.59 4.42 -10.29
CA VAL A 14 5.17 5.78 -10.62
C VAL A 14 3.65 5.79 -10.67
N ILE A 15 3.02 6.62 -9.85
CA ILE A 15 1.56 6.76 -9.77
C ILE A 15 1.24 8.24 -9.90
N LYS A 16 0.48 8.63 -10.93
CA LYS A 16 0.17 10.05 -11.21
C LYS A 16 1.45 10.92 -11.23
N ASP A 17 2.46 10.46 -11.96
CA ASP A 17 3.78 11.10 -12.11
C ASP A 17 4.61 11.26 -10.82
N LYS A 18 4.14 10.71 -9.70
CA LYS A 18 4.87 10.73 -8.43
C LYS A 18 5.59 9.40 -8.17
N PRO A 19 6.85 9.42 -7.73
CA PRO A 19 7.61 8.21 -7.42
C PRO A 19 7.22 7.63 -6.05
N PHE A 20 6.88 6.35 -6.03
CA PHE A 20 6.57 5.58 -4.83
C PHE A 20 7.48 4.36 -4.68
N THR A 21 7.62 3.91 -3.45
CA THR A 21 8.14 2.58 -3.11
C THR A 21 7.02 1.74 -2.55
N LEU A 22 6.73 0.62 -3.21
CA LEU A 22 5.86 -0.43 -2.73
C LEU A 22 6.70 -1.51 -2.05
N THR A 23 6.42 -1.79 -0.79
CA THR A 23 6.95 -2.93 -0.06
C THR A 23 5.84 -3.96 0.07
N LEU A 24 6.05 -5.15 -0.49
CA LEU A 24 5.16 -6.30 -0.38
C LEU A 24 5.75 -7.25 0.66
N GLY A 25 4.95 -7.65 1.64
CA GLY A 25 5.33 -8.65 2.64
C GLY A 25 4.28 -9.76 2.78
N PRO A 26 4.59 -10.82 3.54
CA PRO A 26 3.67 -11.94 3.74
C PRO A 26 2.35 -11.53 4.42
N LEU A 27 2.34 -10.43 5.18
CA LEU A 27 1.18 -9.96 5.96
C LEU A 27 0.40 -8.81 5.30
N GLY A 28 1.00 -8.12 4.33
CA GLY A 28 0.39 -6.97 3.70
C GLY A 28 1.30 -6.22 2.76
N LEU A 29 0.91 -4.99 2.44
CA LEU A 29 1.65 -4.07 1.61
C LEU A 29 1.82 -2.71 2.28
N LYS A 30 2.89 -2.01 1.91
CA LYS A 30 3.13 -0.63 2.30
C LYS A 30 3.55 0.19 1.10
N LEU A 31 2.84 1.28 0.85
CA LEU A 31 3.13 2.23 -0.22
C LEU A 31 3.61 3.54 0.38
N THR A 32 4.85 3.93 0.06
CA THR A 32 5.47 5.16 0.58
C THR A 32 5.92 6.05 -0.57
N GLU A 33 5.55 7.33 -0.56
CA GLU A 33 6.06 8.31 -1.52
C GLU A 33 7.55 8.53 -1.29
N LYS A 34 8.35 8.60 -2.36
CA LYS A 34 9.80 8.75 -2.25
C LYS A 34 10.14 10.06 -1.54
N GLY A 35 10.97 9.97 -0.50
CA GLY A 35 11.33 11.13 0.33
C GLY A 35 10.37 11.40 1.50
N HIS A 36 9.26 10.66 1.59
CA HIS A 36 8.32 10.74 2.70
C HIS A 36 8.50 9.54 3.65
N ARG A 37 8.31 9.78 4.95
CA ARG A 37 8.33 8.71 5.97
C ARG A 37 6.94 8.15 6.28
N LYS A 38 5.89 8.91 5.97
CA LYS A 38 4.50 8.47 6.12
C LYS A 38 4.08 7.77 4.82
N GLY A 39 3.64 6.54 4.94
CA GLY A 39 3.12 5.72 3.84
C GLY A 39 1.82 5.06 4.26
N ILE A 40 1.06 4.57 3.28
CA ILE A 40 -0.16 3.81 3.50
C ILE A 40 0.23 2.35 3.68
N GLU A 41 -0.28 1.72 4.72
CA GLU A 41 -0.07 0.30 5.02
C GLU A 41 -1.41 -0.42 5.04
N LEU A 42 -1.45 -1.62 4.48
CA LEU A 42 -2.68 -2.38 4.30
C LEU A 42 -2.39 -3.88 4.48
N LYS A 43 -3.17 -4.57 5.30
CA LYS A 43 -3.03 -6.03 5.47
C LYS A 43 -3.77 -6.78 4.36
N TRP A 44 -3.33 -8.00 4.09
CA TRP A 44 -4.04 -8.86 3.13
C TRP A 44 -5.45 -9.21 3.59
N GLU A 45 -5.64 -9.43 4.89
CA GLU A 45 -6.96 -9.71 5.49
C GLU A 45 -7.94 -8.56 5.20
N ASP A 46 -7.56 -7.32 5.53
CA ASP A 46 -8.37 -6.14 5.24
C ASP A 46 -8.73 -6.03 3.73
N LEU A 47 -7.78 -6.38 2.84
CA LEU A 47 -7.97 -6.36 1.39
C LEU A 47 -8.98 -7.41 0.90
N VAL A 48 -8.94 -8.62 1.48
CA VAL A 48 -9.79 -9.76 1.08
C VAL A 48 -11.18 -9.65 1.69
N ASP A 49 -11.29 -9.15 2.92
CA ASP A 49 -12.57 -8.97 3.62
C ASP A 49 -13.41 -7.82 3.04
N GLY A 50 -12.83 -7.00 2.15
CA GLY A 50 -13.52 -5.92 1.45
C GLY A 50 -13.63 -4.61 2.25
N ASP A 51 -13.21 -4.61 3.52
CA ASP A 51 -13.26 -3.44 4.40
C ASP A 51 -12.11 -2.45 4.13
N ALA A 52 -10.98 -2.93 3.60
CA ALA A 52 -9.86 -2.09 3.16
C ALA A 52 -10.24 -1.07 2.08
N ALA A 53 -11.05 -1.47 1.10
CA ALA A 53 -11.40 -0.60 -0.02
C ALA A 53 -12.30 0.55 0.46
N LEU A 54 -13.26 0.24 1.33
CA LEU A 54 -14.17 1.23 1.91
C LEU A 54 -13.45 2.12 2.93
N ALA A 55 -12.66 1.55 3.84
CA ALA A 55 -11.89 2.32 4.82
C ALA A 55 -10.82 3.19 4.16
N ALA A 56 -10.12 2.72 3.13
CA ALA A 56 -9.14 3.52 2.39
C ALA A 56 -9.82 4.64 1.58
N ALA A 57 -10.95 4.37 0.92
CA ALA A 57 -11.73 5.39 0.21
C ALA A 57 -12.31 6.43 1.17
N LEU A 58 -12.83 5.99 2.32
CA LEU A 58 -13.37 6.87 3.36
C LEU A 58 -12.25 7.72 3.95
N ASN A 59 -11.14 7.12 4.39
CA ASN A 59 -10.00 7.84 4.95
C ASN A 59 -9.43 8.86 3.95
N ALA A 60 -9.34 8.53 2.66
CA ALA A 60 -8.94 9.48 1.62
C ALA A 60 -9.95 10.63 1.41
N SER A 61 -11.25 10.38 1.63
CA SER A 61 -12.30 11.39 1.51
C SER A 61 -12.37 12.34 2.73
N VAL A 62 -12.04 11.86 3.93
CA VAL A 62 -12.08 12.65 5.17
C VAL A 62 -10.73 13.28 5.54
N HIS A 63 -9.63 12.71 5.06
CA HIS A 63 -8.28 13.24 5.21
C HIS A 63 -7.65 13.44 3.82
N PRO A 64 -8.08 14.47 3.06
CA PRO A 64 -7.40 14.84 1.83
C PRO A 64 -5.95 15.20 2.19
N ALA A 65 -5.01 14.58 1.50
CA ALA A 65 -3.58 14.87 1.66
C ALA A 65 -3.35 16.37 1.45
N ALA A 66 -2.98 17.06 2.54
CA ALA A 66 -2.60 18.47 2.53
C ALA A 66 -1.27 18.68 1.81
#